data_AF-A0A9E5QU55-F1
#
_entry.id   AF-A0A9E5QU55-F1
#
_cell.length_a   1.000
_cell.length_b   1.000
_cell.length_c   1.000
_cell.angle_alpha   90.00
_cell.angle_beta   90.00
_cell.angle_gamma   90.00
#
_symmetry.space_group_name_H-M   'P 1'
#
loop_
_entity.id
_entity.type
_entity.pdbx_description
1 polymer ?
#
loop_
_entity_poly.entity_id
_entity_poly.type
_entity_poly.pdbx_seq_one_letter_code
_entity_poly.pdbx_strand_id
1 'polypeptide(L)'
;MKRRAFIITTGVVLSASAFGLSSILKDDIKSKKSPRPLPEEYKISIHKGIAYGLAAPNPHNTQAWKFKILNEAEMLFYVDEQRLLPQTDPDTRQIHIGCVGCGCFIESLKIGMASLGYATAVHYFPEGHYQLARR
;
A
#
# COMPACT_ATOMS: atom_id res chain seq x y z
N MET A 1 14.00 9.07 37.80
CA MET A 1 14.27 9.81 36.55
C MET A 1 13.10 10.75 36.26
N LYS A 2 13.32 12.07 36.20
CA LYS A 2 12.27 13.10 36.07
C LYS A 2 11.85 13.25 34.60
N ARG A 3 10.70 12.67 34.22
CA ARG A 3 10.17 12.60 32.84
C ARG A 3 10.01 13.97 32.13
N ARG A 4 9.84 15.05 32.90
CA ARG A 4 9.65 16.41 32.36
C ARG A 4 10.93 17.05 31.84
N ALA A 5 12.08 16.76 32.47
CA ALA A 5 13.37 17.27 32.00
C ALA A 5 13.74 16.61 30.67
N PHE A 6 13.49 15.30 30.52
CA PHE A 6 13.82 14.55 29.31
C PHE A 6 13.12 15.09 28.04
N ILE A 7 11.83 15.46 28.12
CA ILE A 7 11.08 16.01 26.98
C ILE A 7 11.57 17.41 26.60
N ILE A 8 11.94 18.24 27.58
CA ILE A 8 12.46 19.58 27.33
C ILE A 8 13.87 19.49 26.73
N THR A 9 14.70 18.57 27.21
CA THR A 9 16.07 18.37 26.69
C THR A 9 16.08 17.77 25.29
N THR A 10 15.17 16.85 24.94
CA THR A 10 15.07 16.31 23.57
C THR A 10 14.46 17.31 22.59
N GLY A 11 13.44 18.08 23.00
CA GLY A 11 12.78 19.06 22.14
C GLY A 11 13.67 20.25 21.76
N VAL A 12 14.50 20.75 22.68
CA VAL A 12 15.35 21.94 22.45
C VAL A 12 16.59 21.63 21.61
N VAL A 13 17.10 20.40 21.66
CA VAL A 13 18.28 19.99 20.86
C VAL A 13 17.95 19.88 19.36
N LEU A 14 16.71 19.54 19.00
CA LEU A 14 16.28 19.47 17.60
C LEU A 14 16.18 20.84 16.91
N SER A 15 15.84 21.91 17.63
CA SER A 15 15.69 23.24 17.03
C SER A 15 17.02 23.97 16.79
N ALA A 16 18.03 23.78 17.65
CA ALA A 16 19.30 24.50 17.51
C ALA A 16 20.30 23.83 16.54
N SER A 17 20.16 22.53 16.27
CA SER A 17 21.03 21.79 15.35
C SER A 17 20.47 21.72 13.90
N ALA A 18 19.25 22.21 13.67
CA ALA A 18 18.57 22.13 12.38
C ALA A 18 19.25 22.89 11.23
N PHE A 19 20.04 23.95 11.51
CA PHE A 19 20.75 24.69 10.45
C PHE A 19 22.05 24.03 10.00
N GLY A 20 22.72 23.25 10.86
CA GLY A 20 24.01 22.59 10.55
C GLY A 20 23.88 21.11 10.18
N LEU A 21 22.78 20.45 10.55
CA LEU A 21 22.58 19.03 10.26
C LEU A 21 22.05 18.78 8.83
N SER A 22 21.50 19.81 8.17
CA SER A 22 20.97 19.65 6.81
C SER A 22 22.05 19.34 5.77
N SER A 23 23.31 19.71 6.00
CA SER A 23 24.43 19.40 5.10
C SER A 23 25.04 18.03 5.39
N ILE A 24 25.07 17.58 6.65
CA ILE A 24 25.63 16.27 7.03
C ILE A 24 24.67 15.12 6.63
N LEU A 25 23.37 15.37 6.59
CA LEU A 25 22.39 14.36 6.14
C LEU A 25 22.18 14.31 4.62
N LYS A 26 22.75 15.24 3.85
CA LYS A 26 22.53 15.31 2.40
C LYS A 26 23.39 14.34 1.60
N ASP A 27 24.46 13.81 2.18
CA ASP A 27 25.50 13.17 1.36
C ASP A 27 25.40 11.65 1.16
N ASP A 28 24.47 10.91 1.79
CA ASP A 28 24.44 9.45 1.58
C ASP A 28 23.06 8.76 1.63
N ILE A 29 21.98 9.48 1.33
CA ILE A 29 20.76 8.82 0.81
C ILE A 29 20.78 8.95 -0.72
N LYS A 30 21.78 8.34 -1.35
CA LYS A 30 21.57 7.81 -2.71
C LYS A 30 20.48 6.77 -2.58
N SER A 31 19.23 7.21 -2.68
CA SER A 31 18.06 6.35 -2.79
C SER A 31 18.36 5.35 -3.89
N LYS A 32 18.73 4.13 -3.48
CA LYS A 32 18.96 3.01 -4.39
C LYS A 32 17.66 2.89 -5.16
N LYS A 33 17.67 3.25 -6.45
CA LYS A 33 16.48 3.30 -7.30
C LYS A 33 15.70 2.01 -7.02
N SER A 34 14.49 2.14 -6.49
CA SER A 34 13.70 0.95 -6.16
C SER A 34 13.60 0.11 -7.44
N PRO A 35 13.74 -1.23 -7.36
CA PRO A 35 13.60 -2.08 -8.54
C PRO A 35 12.25 -1.92 -9.25
N ARG A 36 11.27 -1.38 -8.53
CA ARG A 36 9.92 -1.07 -9.02
C ARG A 36 9.90 0.34 -9.62
N PRO A 37 9.44 0.52 -10.87
CA PRO A 37 9.25 1.83 -11.45
C PRO A 37 8.21 2.62 -10.65
N LEU A 38 8.37 3.95 -10.62
CA LEU A 38 7.42 4.81 -9.94
C LEU A 38 6.04 4.71 -10.64
N PRO A 39 4.93 4.80 -9.90
CA PRO A 39 3.59 4.75 -10.49
C PRO A 39 3.39 5.73 -11.66
N GLU A 40 4.06 6.88 -11.63
CA GLU A 40 4.00 7.91 -12.68
C GLU A 40 4.67 7.50 -13.99
N GLU A 41 5.64 6.58 -13.96
CA GLU A 41 6.41 6.13 -15.13
C GLU A 41 5.60 5.21 -16.05
N TYR A 42 4.51 4.63 -15.56
CA TYR A 42 3.65 3.77 -16.38
C TYR A 42 2.85 4.60 -17.40
N LYS A 43 2.76 4.14 -18.65
CA LYS A 43 1.99 4.86 -19.69
C LYS A 43 0.47 4.70 -19.52
N ILE A 44 0.03 3.51 -19.13
CA ILE A 44 -1.38 3.13 -19.03
C ILE A 44 -1.89 3.45 -17.63
N SER A 45 -3.06 4.10 -17.53
CA SER A 45 -3.63 4.57 -16.27
C SER A 45 -3.89 3.44 -15.26
N ILE A 46 -4.39 2.28 -15.71
CA ILE A 46 -4.64 1.15 -14.80
C ILE A 46 -3.34 0.62 -14.16
N HIS A 47 -2.23 0.61 -14.90
CA HIS A 47 -0.94 0.19 -14.35
C HIS A 47 -0.43 1.17 -13.28
N LYS A 48 -0.68 2.48 -13.43
CA LYS A 48 -0.40 3.48 -12.39
C LYS A 48 -1.18 3.15 -11.11
N GLY A 49 -2.48 2.89 -11.27
CA GLY A 49 -3.35 2.54 -10.15
C GLY A 49 -2.89 1.29 -9.41
N ILE A 50 -2.57 0.22 -10.15
CA ILE A 50 -2.04 -1.02 -9.58
C ILE A 50 -0.73 -0.74 -8.82
N ALA A 51 0.17 0.07 -9.37
CA ALA A 51 1.44 0.39 -8.72
C ALA A 51 1.26 1.09 -7.36
N TYR A 52 0.28 2.00 -7.24
CA TYR A 52 -0.10 2.59 -5.94
C TYR A 52 -0.72 1.57 -4.99
N GLY A 53 -1.65 0.75 -5.50
CA GLY A 53 -2.29 -0.30 -4.68
C GLY A 53 -1.29 -1.33 -4.16
N LEU A 54 -0.26 -1.68 -4.92
CA LEU A 54 0.79 -2.64 -4.53
C LEU A 54 1.65 -2.17 -3.35
N ALA A 55 1.53 -0.93 -2.91
CA ALA A 55 2.14 -0.43 -1.67
C ALA A 55 1.31 -0.79 -0.42
N ALA A 56 0.08 -1.28 -0.59
CA ALA A 56 -0.78 -1.64 0.53
C ALA A 56 -0.16 -2.76 1.39
N PRO A 57 -0.18 -2.61 2.72
CA PRO A 57 0.31 -3.62 3.63
C PRO A 57 -0.59 -4.87 3.56
N ASN A 58 0.02 -6.05 3.63
CA ASN A 58 -0.74 -7.29 3.82
C ASN A 58 -0.01 -8.24 4.78
N PRO A 59 -0.74 -9.16 5.43
CA PRO A 59 -0.17 -10.14 6.36
C PRO A 59 0.91 -10.98 5.67
N HIS A 60 2.06 -11.10 6.34
CA HIS A 60 3.23 -11.84 5.84
C HIS A 60 3.74 -11.42 4.45
N ASN A 61 3.33 -10.24 3.97
CA ASN A 61 3.69 -9.73 2.64
C ASN A 61 3.36 -10.73 1.50
N THR A 62 2.34 -11.59 1.65
CA THR A 62 2.02 -12.65 0.66
C THR A 62 1.60 -12.10 -0.69
N GLN A 63 1.10 -10.86 -0.74
CA GLN A 63 0.68 -10.19 -1.97
C GLN A 63 -0.22 -11.10 -2.83
N ALA A 64 -1.28 -11.63 -2.20
CA ALA A 64 -2.29 -12.49 -2.82
C ALA A 64 -3.25 -11.70 -3.74
N TRP A 65 -2.70 -10.77 -4.53
CA TRP A 65 -3.43 -9.93 -5.46
C TRP A 65 -3.47 -10.58 -6.84
N LYS A 66 -4.66 -10.69 -7.42
CA LYS A 66 -4.84 -11.17 -8.78
C LYS A 66 -5.67 -10.16 -9.56
N PHE A 67 -5.17 -9.78 -10.73
CA PHE A 67 -5.81 -8.77 -11.57
C PHE A 67 -6.11 -9.37 -12.93
N LYS A 68 -7.30 -9.05 -13.45
CA LYS A 68 -7.65 -9.27 -14.86
C LYS A 68 -7.87 -7.90 -15.48
N ILE A 69 -6.92 -7.48 -16.31
CA ILE A 69 -6.98 -6.20 -17.02
C ILE A 69 -7.98 -6.36 -18.17
N LEU A 70 -9.02 -5.52 -18.19
CA LEU A 70 -10.03 -5.53 -19.25
C LEU A 70 -9.66 -4.53 -20.35
N ASN A 71 -9.22 -3.35 -19.96
CA ASN A 71 -8.76 -2.29 -20.85
C ASN A 71 -7.77 -1.37 -20.12
N GLU A 72 -7.43 -0.23 -20.72
CA GLU A 72 -6.45 0.71 -20.16
C GLU A 72 -6.90 1.40 -18.86
N ALA A 73 -8.21 1.41 -18.56
CA ALA A 73 -8.81 2.11 -17.42
C ALA A 73 -9.55 1.19 -16.43
N GLU A 74 -9.80 -0.07 -16.78
CA GLU A 74 -10.62 -1.01 -16.03
C GLU A 74 -9.89 -2.32 -15.78
N MET A 75 -10.01 -2.81 -14.55
CA MET A 75 -9.54 -4.13 -14.14
C MET A 75 -10.56 -4.78 -13.21
N LEU A 76 -10.56 -6.11 -13.21
CA LEU A 76 -11.19 -6.91 -12.17
C LEU A 76 -10.12 -7.31 -11.16
N PHE A 77 -10.44 -7.14 -9.89
CA PHE A 77 -9.57 -7.42 -8.78
C PHE A 77 -10.08 -8.63 -8.01
N TYR A 78 -9.23 -9.64 -7.89
CA TYR A 78 -9.51 -10.91 -7.25
C TYR A 78 -8.44 -11.21 -6.20
N VAL A 79 -8.79 -12.06 -5.25
CA VAL A 79 -7.83 -12.65 -4.30
C VAL A 79 -7.28 -13.94 -4.90
N ASP A 80 -5.97 -14.12 -4.85
CA ASP A 80 -5.34 -15.37 -5.28
C ASP A 80 -5.44 -16.44 -4.19
N GLU A 81 -6.29 -17.44 -4.41
CA GLU A 81 -6.51 -18.54 -3.47
C GLU A 81 -5.25 -19.37 -3.20
N GLN A 82 -4.29 -19.42 -4.14
CA GLN A 82 -3.06 -20.18 -3.99
C GLN A 82 -2.08 -19.56 -2.99
N ARG A 83 -2.23 -18.27 -2.71
CA ARG A 83 -1.38 -17.51 -1.78
C ARG A 83 -2.05 -17.28 -0.43
N LEU A 84 -3.19 -17.95 -0.19
CA LEU A 84 -3.83 -17.96 1.11
C LEU A 84 -3.00 -18.77 2.10
N LEU A 85 -3.09 -18.40 3.38
CA LEU A 85 -2.40 -19.06 4.49
C LEU A 85 -3.42 -19.85 5.32
N PRO A 86 -3.86 -21.04 4.89
CA PRO A 86 -4.95 -21.78 5.54
C PRO A 86 -4.62 -22.22 6.97
N GLN A 87 -3.35 -22.31 7.35
CA GLN A 87 -2.94 -22.64 8.73
C GLN A 87 -3.02 -21.43 9.68
N THR A 88 -2.68 -20.23 9.20
CA THR A 88 -2.66 -19.01 10.03
C THR A 88 -4.03 -18.33 10.05
N ASP A 89 -4.78 -18.46 8.96
CA ASP A 89 -6.08 -17.81 8.77
C ASP A 89 -7.08 -18.79 8.10
N PRO A 90 -7.60 -19.78 8.86
CA PRO A 90 -8.47 -20.83 8.32
C PRO A 90 -9.82 -20.32 7.83
N ASP A 91 -10.39 -19.30 8.49
CA ASP A 91 -11.60 -18.61 8.02
C ASP A 91 -11.30 -17.60 6.89
N THR A 92 -10.03 -17.48 6.48
CA THR A 92 -9.53 -16.45 5.57
C THR A 92 -9.91 -15.02 5.98
N ARG A 93 -10.21 -14.79 7.27
CA ARG A 93 -10.65 -13.49 7.81
C ARG A 93 -9.54 -12.46 7.75
N GLN A 94 -8.29 -12.78 8.05
CA GLN A 94 -7.18 -11.84 7.88
C GLN A 94 -6.88 -11.49 6.43
N ILE A 95 -7.47 -12.22 5.47
CA ILE A 95 -7.44 -11.91 4.04
C ILE A 95 -8.79 -11.30 3.56
N HIS A 96 -9.90 -11.58 4.24
CA HIS A 96 -11.28 -11.13 3.96
C HIS A 96 -11.74 -9.92 4.79
N ILE A 97 -11.70 -10.00 6.13
CA ILE A 97 -11.56 -8.82 7.03
C ILE A 97 -10.21 -8.13 6.76
N GLY A 98 -9.24 -8.89 6.25
CA GLY A 98 -8.10 -8.52 5.42
C GLY A 98 -8.41 -7.79 4.12
N CYS A 99 -9.63 -7.26 4.00
CA CYS A 99 -9.85 -5.94 3.45
C CYS A 99 -9.07 -4.82 4.19
N VAL A 100 -8.27 -5.09 5.23
CA VAL A 100 -7.11 -4.22 5.53
C VAL A 100 -6.08 -4.29 4.40
N GLY A 101 -5.94 -5.42 3.71
CA GLY A 101 -5.17 -5.52 2.47
C GLY A 101 -5.97 -5.05 1.25
N CYS A 102 -7.07 -5.72 0.90
CA CYS A 102 -7.84 -5.40 -0.32
C CYS A 102 -8.46 -4.00 -0.28
N GLY A 103 -9.06 -3.61 0.85
CA GLY A 103 -9.60 -2.27 1.04
C GLY A 103 -8.49 -1.21 1.07
N CYS A 104 -7.36 -1.47 1.74
CA CYS A 104 -6.21 -0.55 1.65
C CYS A 104 -5.60 -0.51 0.25
N PHE A 105 -5.59 -1.61 -0.50
CA PHE A 105 -5.17 -1.63 -1.90
C PHE A 105 -6.07 -0.71 -2.72
N ILE A 106 -7.39 -0.89 -2.62
CA ILE A 106 -8.39 -0.09 -3.34
C ILE A 106 -8.28 1.38 -2.93
N GLU A 107 -8.15 1.67 -1.64
CA GLU A 107 -8.05 3.04 -1.13
C GLU A 107 -6.72 3.69 -1.52
N SER A 108 -5.59 2.99 -1.42
CA SER A 108 -4.27 3.48 -1.84
C SER A 108 -4.26 3.76 -3.35
N LEU A 109 -4.88 2.88 -4.14
CA LEU A 109 -5.08 3.09 -5.56
C LEU A 109 -5.94 4.34 -5.80
N LYS A 110 -7.06 4.49 -5.09
CA LYS A 110 -7.96 5.64 -5.23
C LYS A 110 -7.27 6.95 -4.89
N ILE A 111 -6.53 7.00 -3.78
CA ILE A 111 -5.76 8.17 -3.35
C ILE A 111 -4.66 8.50 -4.37
N GLY A 112 -3.89 7.51 -4.82
CA GLY A 112 -2.83 7.70 -5.81
C GLY A 112 -3.38 8.19 -7.14
N MET A 113 -4.46 7.59 -7.64
CA MET A 113 -5.12 8.02 -8.87
C MET A 113 -5.75 9.41 -8.75
N ALA A 114 -6.33 9.74 -7.59
CA ALA A 114 -6.86 11.08 -7.32
C ALA A 114 -5.76 12.16 -7.34
N SER A 115 -4.56 11.86 -6.81
CA SER A 115 -3.41 12.79 -6.91
C SER A 115 -2.95 13.06 -8.35
N LEU A 116 -3.26 12.14 -9.28
CA LEU A 116 -2.99 12.28 -10.70
C LEU A 116 -4.17 12.90 -11.48
N GLY A 117 -5.26 13.29 -10.79
CA GLY A 117 -6.44 13.91 -11.39
C GLY A 117 -7.47 12.93 -11.97
N TYR A 118 -7.35 11.63 -11.70
CA TYR A 118 -8.33 10.63 -12.15
C TYR A 118 -9.42 10.41 -11.10
N ALA A 119 -10.66 10.25 -11.55
CA ALA A 119 -11.75 9.77 -10.72
C ALA A 119 -11.85 8.23 -10.80
N THR A 120 -11.78 7.56 -9.65
CA THR A 120 -11.84 6.09 -9.59
C THR A 120 -13.19 5.62 -9.08
N ALA A 121 -13.92 4.88 -9.91
CA ALA A 121 -15.14 4.18 -9.50
C ALA A 121 -14.81 2.75 -9.07
N VAL A 122 -15.40 2.29 -7.96
CA VAL A 122 -15.19 0.93 -7.43
C VAL A 122 -16.55 0.26 -7.31
N HIS A 123 -16.73 -0.82 -8.07
CA HIS A 123 -17.90 -1.68 -7.97
C HIS A 123 -17.52 -2.95 -7.23
N TYR A 124 -18.08 -3.14 -6.04
CA TYR A 124 -17.84 -4.33 -5.24
C TYR A 124 -18.71 -5.49 -5.76
N PHE A 125 -18.09 -6.65 -5.94
CA PHE A 125 -18.77 -7.92 -6.27
C PHE A 125 -19.70 -7.85 -7.50
N PRO A 126 -19.24 -7.38 -8.68
CA PRO A 126 -20.07 -7.32 -9.88
C PRO A 126 -20.48 -8.72 -10.39
N GLU A 127 -19.67 -9.74 -10.12
CA GLU A 127 -19.93 -11.15 -10.47
C GLU A 127 -20.61 -11.94 -9.33
N GLY A 128 -21.02 -11.26 -8.26
CA GLY A 128 -21.60 -11.85 -7.06
C GLY A 128 -20.59 -12.04 -5.91
N HIS A 129 -21.08 -12.51 -4.77
CA HIS A 129 -20.25 -12.81 -3.61
C HIS A 129 -19.52 -14.14 -3.81
N TYR A 130 -18.22 -14.17 -3.51
CA TYR A 130 -17.51 -15.44 -3.45
C TYR A 130 -18.08 -16.28 -2.30
N GLN A 131 -18.24 -17.57 -2.54
CA GLN A 131 -18.49 -18.54 -1.48
C GLN A 131 -17.15 -19.14 -1.11
N LEU A 132 -16.65 -18.81 0.08
CA LEU A 132 -15.52 -19.55 0.63
C LEU A 132 -15.94 -21.01 0.72
N ALA A 133 -15.19 -21.88 0.03
CA ALA A 133 -15.38 -23.31 0.14
C ALA A 133 -15.13 -23.68 1.62
N ARG A 134 -16.21 -23.81 2.40
CA ARG A 134 -16.13 -24.35 3.75
C ARG A 134 -15.62 -25.78 3.60
N ARG A 135 -14.40 -26.02 4.07
CA ARG A 135 -13.91 -27.38 4.29
C ARG A 135 -14.39 -27.87 5.64
#